data_AF-A0A060Z8F7-F1
#
_entry.id   AF-A0A060Z8F7-F1
#
_cell.length_a   1.000
_cell.length_b   1.000
_cell.length_c   1.000
_cell.angle_alpha   90.00
_cell.angle_beta   90.00
_cell.angle_gamma   90.00
#
_symmetry.space_group_name_H-M   'P 1'
#
loop_
_entity.id
_entity.type
_entity.pdbx_description
1 polymer ?
#
loop_
_entity_poly.entity_id
_entity_poly.type
_entity_poly.pdbx_seq_one_letter_code
_entity_poly.pdbx_strand_id
1 'polypeptide(L)'
;FKGPPPLLEGPLAVNTRLQNGRRLFTGQLHGPESFTADPEGNVYTGTVDGKLWRIHQETLTLITHMGQDLQECGSRTDYEPVCGRPHGVRLDSGGQLIVADSYFGLFSVDPQTGHKTLLLDSKTGNIPIPRLDTRPCYWTETRLTLTLTSRLDTRPCYWTATQLTDWTQDPATGQQHC
;
A
#
# COMPACT_ATOMS: atom_id res chain seq x y z
N PHE A 1 11.16 35.23 6.46
CA PHE A 1 9.74 35.27 6.86
C PHE A 1 9.55 36.41 7.86
N LYS A 2 8.77 37.44 7.52
CA LYS A 2 8.49 38.59 8.41
C LYS A 2 7.03 38.98 8.27
N GLY A 3 6.26 38.79 9.34
CA GLY A 3 4.84 39.15 9.46
C GLY A 3 4.22 38.43 10.68
N PRO A 4 3.19 39.01 11.32
CA PRO A 4 2.45 38.31 12.36
C PRO A 4 1.80 37.04 11.79
N PRO A 5 1.67 35.96 12.58
CA PRO A 5 1.07 34.73 12.12
C PRO A 5 -0.38 34.96 11.65
N PRO A 6 -0.85 34.19 10.65
CA PRO A 6 -2.22 34.30 10.16
C PRO A 6 -3.22 33.97 11.28
N LEU A 7 -4.39 34.62 11.22
CA LEU A 7 -5.50 34.36 12.13
C LEU A 7 -5.98 32.91 11.96
N LEU A 8 -6.35 32.27 13.08
CA LEU A 8 -6.86 30.90 13.11
C LEU A 8 -8.35 30.89 12.77
N GLU A 9 -8.66 31.15 11.50
CA GLU A 9 -10.02 31.21 10.97
C GLU A 9 -10.17 30.30 9.74
N GLY A 10 -11.41 29.95 9.38
CA GLY A 10 -11.70 29.09 8.23
C GLY A 10 -10.98 27.73 8.33
N PRO A 11 -10.15 27.33 7.32
CA PRO A 11 -9.38 26.09 7.37
C PRO A 11 -8.37 26.00 8.53
N LEU A 12 -7.94 27.16 9.08
CA LEU A 12 -7.02 27.24 10.21
C LEU A 12 -7.76 27.39 11.55
N ALA A 13 -9.10 27.40 11.54
CA ALA A 13 -9.88 27.46 12.76
C ALA A 13 -9.54 26.27 13.66
N VAL A 14 -9.39 26.56 14.95
CA VAL A 14 -9.17 25.53 15.97
C VAL A 14 -10.31 24.51 15.89
N ASN A 15 -9.95 23.23 15.82
CA ASN A 15 -10.93 22.14 15.86
C ASN A 15 -10.51 21.09 16.89
N THR A 16 -11.52 20.42 17.44
CA THR A 16 -11.36 19.43 18.50
C THR A 16 -11.71 18.02 18.04
N ARG A 17 -11.80 17.79 16.73
CA ARG A 17 -12.30 16.53 16.15
C ARG A 17 -11.53 15.29 16.64
N LEU A 18 -10.24 15.45 16.92
CA LEU A 18 -9.36 14.37 17.40
C LEU A 18 -9.24 14.29 18.92
N GLN A 19 -9.90 15.17 19.69
CA GLN A 19 -9.78 15.19 21.15
C GLN A 19 -10.44 13.98 21.83
N ASN A 20 -11.42 13.34 21.18
CA ASN A 20 -12.11 12.15 21.69
C ASN A 20 -11.64 10.86 20.99
N GLY A 21 -10.40 10.83 20.49
CA GLY A 21 -9.83 9.64 19.89
C GLY A 21 -9.76 8.48 20.88
N ARG A 22 -10.28 7.31 20.50
CA ARG A 22 -10.17 6.07 21.27
C ARG A 22 -9.04 5.21 20.73
N ARG A 23 -8.24 4.63 21.64
CA ARG A 23 -7.23 3.63 21.27
C ARG A 23 -7.89 2.27 21.17
N LEU A 24 -7.71 1.60 20.03
CA LEU A 24 -8.14 0.23 19.79
C LEU A 24 -6.91 -0.69 19.76
N PHE A 25 -7.07 -1.93 20.20
CA PHE A 25 -6.07 -2.99 20.04
C PHE A 25 -4.67 -2.67 20.59
N THR A 26 -4.60 -1.88 21.66
CA THR A 26 -3.33 -1.53 22.28
C THR A 26 -2.60 -2.80 22.74
N GLY A 27 -1.38 -2.99 22.25
CA GLY A 27 -0.57 -4.19 22.53
C GLY A 27 -0.90 -5.43 21.70
N GLN A 28 -1.93 -5.38 20.83
CA GLN A 28 -2.30 -6.49 19.96
C GLN A 28 -1.79 -6.31 18.52
N LEU A 29 -1.87 -5.10 17.97
CA LEU A 29 -1.27 -4.76 16.68
C LEU A 29 0.08 -4.09 16.90
N HIS A 30 1.14 -4.69 16.38
CA HIS A 30 2.49 -4.16 16.51
C HIS A 30 2.94 -3.48 15.21
N GLY A 31 3.20 -2.18 15.29
CA GLY A 31 3.71 -1.38 14.17
C GLY A 31 2.88 -1.42 12.88
N PRO A 32 1.55 -1.17 12.92
CA PRO A 32 0.79 -1.00 11.70
C PRO A 32 1.21 0.29 10.99
N GLU A 33 1.42 0.23 9.67
CA GLU A 33 1.99 1.36 8.91
C GLU A 33 1.03 1.92 7.86
N SER A 34 0.49 1.06 7.01
CA SER A 34 -0.48 1.44 5.98
C SER A 34 -1.86 0.91 6.31
N PHE A 35 -2.88 1.74 6.03
CA PHE A 35 -4.28 1.40 6.18
C PHE A 35 -5.04 1.60 4.86
N THR A 36 -6.01 0.73 4.59
CA THR A 36 -7.01 0.90 3.52
C THR A 36 -8.35 0.39 4.04
N ALA A 37 -9.46 0.89 3.51
CA ALA A 37 -10.79 0.45 3.92
C ALA A 37 -11.64 0.07 2.70
N ASP A 38 -12.55 -0.89 2.89
CA ASP A 38 -13.59 -1.21 1.90
C ASP A 38 -14.91 -0.48 2.21
N PRO A 39 -15.87 -0.46 1.27
CA PRO A 39 -17.19 0.14 1.48
C PRO A 39 -18.01 -0.50 2.62
N GLU A 40 -17.71 -1.76 2.96
CA GLU A 40 -18.36 -2.52 4.03
C GLU A 40 -17.86 -2.12 5.43
N GLY A 41 -16.80 -1.31 5.51
CA GLY A 41 -16.23 -0.81 6.76
C GLY A 41 -15.14 -1.71 7.35
N ASN A 42 -14.64 -2.68 6.60
CA ASN A 42 -13.42 -3.40 6.95
C ASN A 42 -12.22 -2.48 6.71
N VAL A 43 -11.28 -2.48 7.66
CA VAL A 43 -10.02 -1.77 7.58
C VAL A 43 -8.88 -2.79 7.55
N TYR A 44 -7.96 -2.63 6.62
CA TYR A 44 -6.86 -3.56 6.40
C TYR A 44 -5.53 -2.91 6.71
N THR A 45 -4.63 -3.65 7.35
CA THR A 45 -3.29 -3.15 7.67
C THR A 45 -2.26 -4.27 7.76
N GLY A 46 -1.02 -3.94 7.42
CA GLY A 46 0.14 -4.81 7.61
C GLY A 46 0.87 -4.45 8.90
N THR A 47 1.44 -5.43 9.59
CA THR A 47 2.23 -5.24 10.82
C THR A 47 3.70 -5.58 10.66
N VAL A 48 4.51 -5.13 11.62
CA VAL A 48 5.97 -5.29 11.68
C VAL A 48 6.43 -6.75 11.66
N ASP A 49 5.58 -7.67 12.11
CA ASP A 49 5.81 -9.12 12.16
C ASP A 49 5.40 -9.86 10.86
N GLY A 50 5.14 -9.11 9.78
CA GLY A 50 4.84 -9.67 8.47
C GLY A 50 3.39 -10.12 8.31
N LYS A 51 2.51 -9.83 9.27
CA LYS A 51 1.09 -10.22 9.21
C LYS A 51 0.25 -9.16 8.51
N LEU A 52 -0.81 -9.62 7.87
CA LEU A 52 -1.87 -8.80 7.29
C LEU A 52 -3.16 -9.01 8.08
N TRP A 53 -3.75 -7.92 8.55
CA TRP A 53 -4.91 -7.92 9.43
C TRP A 53 -6.10 -7.25 8.78
N ARG A 54 -7.28 -7.77 9.08
CA ARG A 54 -8.57 -7.12 8.90
C ARG A 54 -9.11 -6.69 10.25
N ILE A 55 -9.50 -5.43 10.34
CA ILE A 55 -10.19 -4.82 11.46
C ILE A 55 -11.61 -4.56 10.99
N HIS A 56 -12.60 -5.10 11.70
CA HIS A 56 -13.99 -4.75 11.48
C HIS A 56 -14.64 -4.52 12.84
N GLN A 57 -15.18 -3.31 13.03
CA GLN A 57 -15.71 -2.84 14.32
C GLN A 57 -14.62 -2.89 15.41
N GLU A 58 -14.66 -3.90 16.28
CA GLU A 58 -13.69 -4.13 17.37
C GLU A 58 -13.09 -5.54 17.32
N THR A 59 -13.16 -6.18 16.15
CA THR A 59 -12.59 -7.51 15.93
C THR A 59 -11.37 -7.44 15.03
N LEU A 60 -10.29 -8.10 15.46
CA LEU A 60 -9.12 -8.38 14.63
C LEU A 60 -9.25 -9.77 14.02
N THR A 61 -9.04 -9.86 12.71
CA THR A 61 -8.95 -11.11 11.98
C THR A 61 -7.63 -11.14 11.23
N LEU A 62 -6.82 -12.16 11.48
CA LEU A 62 -5.62 -12.41 10.70
C LEU A 62 -6.04 -12.89 9.31
N ILE A 63 -5.55 -12.23 8.27
CA ILE A 63 -5.79 -12.65 6.88
C ILE A 63 -4.72 -13.66 6.48
N THR A 64 -3.45 -13.27 6.58
CA THR A 64 -2.32 -14.08 6.14
C THR A 64 -1.00 -13.54 6.70
N HIS A 65 0.05 -14.35 6.59
CA HIS A 65 1.44 -13.94 6.83
C HIS A 65 2.11 -13.72 5.49
N MET A 66 2.89 -12.66 5.31
CA MET A 66 3.62 -12.43 4.05
C MET A 66 4.72 -13.48 3.86
N GLY A 67 5.49 -13.76 4.91
CA GLY A 67 6.52 -14.82 4.98
C GLY A 67 6.17 -15.94 5.95
N GLN A 68 7.20 -16.43 6.65
CA GLN A 68 7.06 -17.49 7.65
C GLN A 68 6.48 -16.94 8.96
N ASP A 69 5.67 -17.74 9.64
CA ASP A 69 5.18 -17.43 10.99
C ASP A 69 6.15 -17.99 12.03
N LEU A 70 7.06 -17.13 12.48
CA LEU A 70 8.02 -17.43 13.54
C LEU A 70 7.71 -16.59 14.77
N GLN A 71 8.04 -17.12 15.94
CA GLN A 71 7.81 -16.42 17.21
C GLN A 71 8.62 -15.11 17.31
N GLU A 72 9.75 -15.05 16.61
CA GLU A 72 10.67 -13.92 16.60
C GLU A 72 10.26 -12.82 15.62
N CYS A 73 9.26 -13.06 14.75
CA CYS A 73 8.76 -12.06 13.82
C CYS A 73 8.32 -10.78 14.55
N GLY A 74 8.82 -9.64 14.09
CA GLY A 74 8.51 -8.33 14.68
C GLY A 74 9.27 -8.00 15.98
N SER A 75 10.14 -8.89 16.46
CA SER A 75 11.01 -8.61 17.63
C SER A 75 12.30 -7.87 17.24
N ARG A 76 12.88 -8.22 16.10
CA ARG A 76 14.14 -7.68 15.58
C ARG A 76 14.11 -7.63 14.06
N THR A 77 14.86 -6.70 13.48
CA THR A 77 14.88 -6.41 12.04
C THR A 77 15.52 -7.54 11.21
N ASP A 78 16.34 -8.40 11.83
CA ASP A 78 16.99 -9.55 11.17
C ASP A 78 16.02 -10.67 10.78
N TYR A 79 14.83 -10.72 11.38
CA TYR A 79 13.77 -11.66 11.00
C TYR A 79 12.85 -11.11 9.91
N GLU A 80 12.87 -9.81 9.61
CA GLU A 80 12.02 -9.24 8.55
C GLU A 80 12.21 -9.89 7.16
N PRO A 81 13.42 -10.27 6.70
CA PRO A 81 13.59 -11.00 5.45
C PRO A 81 12.92 -12.38 5.41
N VAL A 82 12.62 -12.97 6.58
CA VAL A 82 12.01 -14.30 6.72
C VAL A 82 10.50 -14.18 6.94
N CYS A 83 10.07 -13.20 7.75
CA CYS A 83 8.68 -12.98 8.11
C CYS A 83 7.92 -12.10 7.10
N GLY A 84 8.63 -11.25 6.38
CA GLY A 84 8.07 -10.18 5.56
C GLY A 84 7.92 -8.87 6.33
N ARG A 85 7.74 -7.79 5.58
CA ARG A 85 7.49 -6.44 6.10
C ARG A 85 6.55 -5.67 5.15
N PRO A 86 5.21 -5.84 5.31
CA PRO A 86 4.22 -5.16 4.47
C PRO A 86 4.09 -3.68 4.87
N HIS A 87 4.72 -2.79 4.09
CA HIS A 87 4.64 -1.33 4.31
C HIS A 87 3.45 -0.69 3.60
N GLY A 88 2.98 -1.27 2.49
CA GLY A 88 1.89 -0.73 1.69
C GLY A 88 0.74 -1.72 1.55
N VAL A 89 -0.49 -1.28 1.82
CA VAL A 89 -1.72 -2.08 1.61
C VAL A 89 -2.78 -1.20 0.96
N ARG A 90 -3.35 -1.64 -0.17
CA ARG A 90 -4.45 -0.94 -0.87
C ARG A 90 -5.48 -1.92 -1.37
N LEU A 91 -6.74 -1.50 -1.37
CA LEU A 91 -7.81 -2.26 -2.00
C LEU A 91 -7.84 -1.94 -3.51
N ASP A 92 -7.87 -2.95 -4.36
CA ASP A 92 -8.14 -2.77 -5.78
C ASP A 92 -9.64 -2.75 -6.09
N SER A 93 -10.01 -2.51 -7.35
CA SER A 93 -11.41 -2.49 -7.78
C SER A 93 -12.08 -3.87 -7.79
N GLY A 94 -11.30 -4.95 -7.72
CA GLY A 94 -11.78 -6.33 -7.63
C GLY A 94 -11.99 -6.79 -6.18
N GLY A 95 -11.69 -5.96 -5.19
CA GLY A 95 -11.79 -6.31 -3.77
C GLY A 95 -10.56 -7.06 -3.24
N GLN A 96 -9.47 -7.13 -4.01
CA GLN A 96 -8.21 -7.73 -3.56
C GLN A 96 -7.33 -6.69 -2.87
N LEU A 97 -6.50 -7.14 -1.95
CA LEU A 97 -5.49 -6.31 -1.30
C LEU A 97 -4.19 -6.37 -2.12
N ILE A 98 -3.76 -5.23 -2.62
CA ILE A 98 -2.43 -5.05 -3.18
C ILE A 98 -1.48 -4.71 -2.04
N VAL A 99 -0.54 -5.62 -1.79
CA VAL A 99 0.40 -5.55 -0.66
C VAL A 99 1.82 -5.39 -1.18
N ALA A 100 2.48 -4.32 -0.75
CA ALA A 100 3.90 -4.09 -1.01
C ALA A 100 4.71 -4.51 0.23
N ASP A 101 5.45 -5.60 0.07
CA ASP A 101 6.38 -6.15 1.05
C ASP A 101 7.83 -5.81 0.67
N SER A 102 8.59 -5.28 1.64
CA SER A 102 9.98 -4.85 1.42
C SER A 102 10.93 -5.95 0.99
N TYR A 103 10.64 -7.20 1.36
CA TYR A 103 11.53 -8.34 1.16
C TYR A 103 11.01 -9.31 0.10
N PHE A 104 9.69 -9.42 -0.05
CA PHE A 104 9.09 -10.35 -1.01
C PHE A 104 8.50 -9.70 -2.26
N GLY A 105 8.27 -8.39 -2.24
CA GLY A 105 7.81 -7.62 -3.38
C GLY A 105 6.31 -7.34 -3.37
N LEU A 106 5.67 -7.31 -4.55
CA LEU A 106 4.27 -6.92 -4.70
C LEU A 106 3.36 -8.15 -4.82
N PHE A 107 2.30 -8.18 -4.02
CA PHE A 107 1.32 -9.25 -3.99
C PHE A 107 -0.09 -8.73 -4.21
N SER A 108 -0.94 -9.56 -4.82
CA SER A 108 -2.40 -9.48 -4.69
C SER A 108 -2.81 -10.53 -3.64
N VAL A 109 -3.61 -10.13 -2.66
CA VAL A 109 -4.06 -10.98 -1.56
C VAL A 109 -5.57 -10.92 -1.49
N ASP A 110 -6.21 -12.09 -1.48
CA ASP A 110 -7.64 -12.21 -1.24
C ASP A 110 -7.92 -11.97 0.26
N PRO A 111 -8.68 -10.92 0.64
CA PRO A 111 -8.94 -10.61 2.04
C PRO A 111 -9.86 -11.61 2.77
N GLN A 112 -10.56 -12.48 2.03
CA GLN A 112 -11.45 -13.49 2.61
C GLN A 112 -10.73 -14.83 2.80
N THR A 113 -9.94 -15.25 1.82
CA THR A 113 -9.25 -16.56 1.85
C THR A 113 -7.81 -16.46 2.36
N GLY A 114 -7.21 -15.26 2.33
CA GLY A 114 -5.79 -15.06 2.63
C GLY A 114 -4.85 -15.58 1.56
N HIS A 115 -5.38 -16.04 0.42
CA HIS A 115 -4.57 -16.52 -0.70
C HIS A 115 -3.76 -15.37 -1.31
N LYS A 116 -2.46 -15.59 -1.50
CA LYS A 116 -1.51 -14.60 -2.01
C LYS A 116 -1.04 -14.99 -3.40
N THR A 117 -1.10 -14.06 -4.33
CA THR A 117 -0.53 -14.18 -5.68
C THR A 117 0.60 -13.17 -5.82
N LEU A 118 1.79 -13.66 -6.16
CA LEU A 118 2.94 -12.80 -6.43
C LEU A 118 2.73 -12.08 -7.77
N LEU A 119 2.74 -10.75 -7.75
CA LEU A 119 2.66 -9.92 -8.94
C LEU A 119 4.05 -9.49 -9.42
N LEU A 120 4.94 -9.19 -8.48
CA LEU A 120 6.31 -8.75 -8.78
C LEU A 120 7.26 -9.18 -7.66
N ASP A 121 8.25 -10.00 -7.99
CA ASP A 121 9.28 -10.45 -7.05
C ASP A 121 10.27 -9.32 -6.73
N SER A 122 10.68 -9.20 -5.47
CA SER A 122 11.64 -8.17 -5.03
C SER A 122 13.04 -8.32 -5.64
N LYS A 123 13.44 -9.52 -6.07
CA LYS A 123 14.76 -9.81 -6.63
C LYS A 123 14.84 -9.54 -8.12
N THR A 124 13.71 -9.60 -8.83
CA THR A 124 13.64 -9.41 -10.29
C THR A 124 12.96 -8.11 -10.69
N GLY A 125 12.12 -7.56 -9.81
CA GLY A 125 11.44 -6.30 -10.01
C GLY A 125 12.25 -5.12 -9.49
N ASN A 126 12.45 -4.11 -10.34
CA ASN A 126 12.73 -2.75 -9.86
C ASN A 126 11.47 -2.23 -9.20
N ILE A 127 11.22 -2.60 -7.94
CA ILE A 127 10.16 -2.02 -7.14
C ILE A 127 10.68 -0.66 -6.69
N PRO A 128 10.11 0.48 -7.16
CA PRO A 128 10.41 1.77 -6.58
C PRO A 128 9.69 1.82 -5.24
N ILE A 129 10.23 1.14 -4.24
CA ILE A 129 9.96 1.49 -2.84
C ILE A 129 10.58 2.87 -2.66
N PRO A 130 9.81 3.92 -2.33
CA PRO A 130 10.38 5.25 -2.18
C PRO A 130 11.32 5.25 -0.96
N ARG A 131 12.60 4.96 -1.18
CA ARG A 131 13.65 5.60 -0.38
C ARG A 131 13.65 7.06 -0.79
N LEU A 132 13.60 7.92 0.22
CA LEU A 132 13.37 9.38 0.19
C LEU A 132 14.27 10.25 -0.72
N ASP A 133 15.04 9.72 -1.67
CA ASP A 133 16.01 10.56 -2.41
C ASP A 133 16.29 10.20 -3.89
N THR A 134 15.35 9.62 -4.62
CA THR A 134 15.43 9.67 -6.10
C THR A 134 14.03 9.72 -6.70
N ARG A 135 13.68 10.84 -7.34
CA ARG A 135 12.36 11.11 -7.92
C ARG A 135 12.14 10.33 -9.25
N PRO A 136 10.89 10.01 -9.66
CA PRO A 136 9.81 9.38 -8.88
C PRO A 136 8.83 8.51 -9.73
N CYS A 137 8.39 7.36 -9.23
CA CYS A 137 7.02 6.91 -9.53
C CYS A 137 6.14 7.43 -8.39
N TYR A 138 5.22 8.34 -8.67
CA TYR A 138 4.34 8.92 -7.65
C TYR A 138 3.16 8.00 -7.36
N TRP A 139 2.82 7.87 -6.07
CA TRP A 139 1.56 7.33 -5.60
C TRP A 139 0.58 8.49 -5.39
N THR A 140 -0.49 8.53 -6.17
CA THR A 140 -1.71 9.28 -5.82
C THR A 140 -2.94 8.41 -6.02
N GLU A 141 -3.94 8.64 -5.19
CA GLU A 141 -5.13 7.82 -5.01
C GLU A 141 -5.85 7.52 -6.33
N THR A 142 -6.31 6.26 -6.47
CA THR A 142 -7.36 5.74 -7.38
C THR A 142 -7.02 4.88 -8.60
N ARG A 143 -5.80 4.37 -8.83
CA ARG A 143 -5.60 3.12 -9.63
C ARG A 143 -4.15 2.63 -9.61
N LEU A 144 -3.97 1.31 -9.53
CA LEU A 144 -2.72 0.63 -9.86
C LEU A 144 -2.71 0.37 -11.38
N THR A 145 -1.72 0.89 -12.09
CA THR A 145 -1.40 0.45 -13.45
C THR A 145 0.02 -0.08 -13.42
N LEU A 146 0.20 -1.38 -13.61
CA LEU A 146 1.50 -2.03 -13.62
C LEU A 146 2.06 -1.95 -15.04
N THR A 147 2.87 -0.93 -15.34
CA THR A 147 3.58 -0.88 -16.63
C THR A 147 4.96 -1.51 -16.45
N LEU A 148 5.15 -2.72 -16.98
CA LEU A 148 6.48 -3.30 -17.17
C LEU A 148 7.19 -2.52 -18.28
N THR A 149 7.92 -1.46 -17.93
CA THR A 149 8.70 -0.70 -18.90
C THR A 149 9.98 -1.47 -19.24
N SER A 150 9.94 -2.26 -20.32
CA SER A 150 11.17 -2.74 -20.94
C SER A 150 11.87 -1.55 -21.61
N ARG A 151 12.85 -0.98 -20.90
CA ARG A 151 13.90 -0.05 -21.38
C ARG A 151 13.42 1.37 -21.76
N LEU A 152 13.97 2.33 -21.01
CA LEU A 152 14.25 3.73 -21.38
C LEU A 152 13.14 4.47 -22.14
N ASP A 153 12.00 4.73 -21.49
CA ASP A 153 11.20 5.92 -21.83
C ASP A 153 11.38 6.96 -20.72
N THR A 154 11.99 8.09 -21.07
CA THR A 154 12.34 9.18 -20.16
C THR A 154 11.26 10.25 -20.07
N ARG A 155 9.99 9.91 -20.36
CA ARG A 155 8.89 10.87 -20.31
C ARG A 155 8.04 10.69 -19.04
N PRO A 156 7.72 11.79 -18.32
CA PRO A 156 6.87 11.72 -17.14
C PRO A 156 5.42 11.39 -17.54
N CYS A 157 4.89 10.29 -17.01
CA CYS A 157 3.50 9.90 -17.20
C CYS A 157 2.58 10.74 -16.30
N TYR A 158 1.56 11.37 -16.90
CA TYR A 158 0.45 12.02 -16.20
C TYR A 158 -0.85 11.32 -16.58
N TRP A 159 -1.77 11.08 -15.62
CA TRP A 159 -3.10 10.53 -15.90
C TRP A 159 -4.20 11.27 -15.11
N THR A 160 -5.34 11.52 -15.75
CA THR A 160 -6.56 12.11 -15.15
C THR A 160 -7.73 11.14 -15.16
N ALA A 161 -8.58 11.24 -14.15
CA ALA A 161 -9.72 10.37 -13.91
C ALA A 161 -10.87 10.60 -14.91
N THR A 162 -10.95 9.83 -16.00
CA THR A 162 -12.23 9.44 -16.61
C THR A 162 -12.05 8.36 -17.67
N GLN A 163 -12.89 7.32 -17.56
CA GLN A 163 -13.12 6.23 -18.52
C GLN A 163 -12.02 5.18 -18.74
N LEU A 164 -12.49 3.93 -18.80
CA LEU A 164 -11.73 2.73 -19.06
C LEU A 164 -12.11 2.30 -20.48
N THR A 165 -11.34 2.74 -21.46
CA THR A 165 -11.26 2.25 -22.84
C THR A 165 -10.26 3.14 -23.58
N ASP A 166 -9.01 2.69 -23.70
CA ASP A 166 -8.33 2.88 -24.98
C ASP A 166 -7.16 1.91 -25.13
N TRP A 167 -7.15 1.22 -26.26
CA TRP A 167 -6.07 0.34 -26.70
C TRP A 167 -5.01 1.22 -27.38
N THR A 168 -3.75 1.14 -26.95
CA THR A 168 -2.66 1.71 -27.76
C THR A 168 -1.95 0.59 -28.50
N GLN A 169 -2.13 0.57 -29.82
CA GLN A 169 -1.30 -0.24 -30.72
C GLN A 169 0.10 0.38 -30.76
N ASP A 170 1.14 -0.43 -30.61
CA ASP A 170 2.49 -0.01 -30.97
C ASP A 170 2.54 0.24 -32.50
N PRO A 171 2.72 1.48 -32.97
CA PRO A 171 2.73 1.79 -34.40
C PRO A 171 3.94 1.20 -35.13
N ALA A 172 4.93 0.64 -34.43
CA ALA A 172 6.08 -0.02 -35.04
C ALA A 172 5.91 -1.54 -35.22
N THR A 173 5.14 -2.22 -34.38
CA THR A 173 5.08 -3.70 -34.36
C THR A 173 3.68 -4.30 -34.45
N GLY A 174 2.62 -3.50 -34.24
CA GLY A 174 1.24 -3.97 -34.31
C GLY A 174 0.85 -5.05 -33.29
N GLN A 175 1.71 -5.33 -32.29
CA GLN A 175 1.39 -6.30 -31.25
C GLN A 175 0.64 -5.67 -30.08
N GLN A 176 -0.37 -6.41 -29.60
CA GLN A 176 -1.13 -6.10 -28.40
C GLN A 176 -0.42 -6.70 -27.19
N HIS A 177 -0.19 -5.90 -26.15
CA HIS A 177 0.36 -6.36 -24.88
C HIS A 177 -0.47 -5.78 -23.73
N CYS A 178 -0.66 -6.57 -22.67
CA CYS A 178 -1.51 -6.25 -21.51
C CYS A 178 -0.96 -5.09 -20.67
#